data_AF-A0A7R9ZTE0-F1
#
_entry.id   AF-A0A7R9ZTE0-F1
#
_cell.length_a   1.000
_cell.length_b   1.000
_cell.length_c   1.000
_cell.angle_alpha   90.00
_cell.angle_beta   90.00
_cell.angle_gamma   90.00
#
_symmetry.space_group_name_H-M   'P 1'
#
loop_
_entity.id
_entity.type
_entity.pdbx_description
1 polymer ?
#
loop_
_entity_poly.entity_id
_entity_poly.type
_entity_poly.pdbx_seq_one_letter_code
_entity_poly.pdbx_strand_id
1 'polypeptide(L)'
;IGSRHSNVHTWTVYGISTGYPLHKMLEPILELNRLAMRYGDITQGSMAWVGYSYAYLSIGLPLDPLDSDIMSFSNEARPFGVAATIRVLFPILRQAINNLKTLHANPTLLKGDIFDQEKDLKKFKDGGLTMTLRDINSLRLMLACIYRDWATAEKLITALEPFLHTDRWFLRRNVCLTYVGYASITLGKIRTNLKRKKFRKLGKNIIKIYKGILKDGASDAFPILMMLEAIESPSKKRFDEAIRTAARSGLVHQAAILYENAGLCFMEKGNTGWAEYYLSEATKLYGEWGAHGKATQMFERYEFLRRSSLAQKNGGNIQGRTRFSSEPLHQFREPVTSSLAQVAYEEKEDWM
;
A
#
# COMPACT_ATOMS: atom_id res chain seq x y z
N ILE A 1 -6.01 25.63 -22.52
CA ILE A 1 -6.26 24.46 -21.65
C ILE A 1 -5.52 23.27 -22.27
N GLY A 2 -4.25 23.06 -21.86
CA GLY A 2 -3.27 22.27 -22.60
C GLY A 2 -3.27 20.77 -22.23
N SER A 3 -2.96 19.94 -23.23
CA SER A 3 -2.96 18.47 -23.26
C SER A 3 -2.39 17.72 -22.04
N ARG A 4 -1.58 18.33 -21.19
CA ARG A 4 -1.14 17.72 -19.91
C ARG A 4 -2.28 17.57 -18.90
N HIS A 5 -3.30 18.42 -18.91
CA HIS A 5 -4.31 18.50 -17.85
C HIS A 5 -5.44 17.48 -18.02
N SER A 6 -5.87 17.22 -19.25
CA SER A 6 -6.75 16.08 -19.56
C SER A 6 -6.07 14.76 -19.20
N ASN A 7 -4.75 14.68 -19.37
CA ASN A 7 -3.99 13.50 -19.00
C ASN A 7 -3.99 13.32 -17.48
N VAL A 8 -3.85 14.36 -16.64
CA VAL A 8 -3.90 14.26 -15.16
C VAL A 8 -5.25 13.86 -14.59
N HIS A 9 -6.34 14.36 -15.17
CA HIS A 9 -7.68 13.90 -14.83
C HIS A 9 -7.90 12.42 -15.22
N THR A 10 -7.23 11.99 -16.29
CA THR A 10 -7.19 10.58 -16.72
C THR A 10 -6.26 9.76 -15.84
N TRP A 11 -5.10 10.26 -15.37
CA TRP A 11 -4.05 9.52 -14.65
C TRP A 11 -4.50 8.95 -13.29
N THR A 12 -5.36 9.67 -12.57
CA THR A 12 -5.88 9.25 -11.27
C THR A 12 -7.20 8.51 -11.36
N VAL A 13 -8.08 8.78 -12.33
CA VAL A 13 -9.36 8.06 -12.50
C VAL A 13 -9.19 6.80 -13.36
N TYR A 14 -8.36 6.87 -14.38
CA TYR A 14 -7.94 5.75 -15.24
C TYR A 14 -6.48 5.44 -14.94
N GLY A 15 -6.28 4.29 -14.30
CA GLY A 15 -4.95 3.79 -14.00
C GLY A 15 -3.96 3.93 -15.14
N ILE A 16 -2.87 4.66 -14.87
CA ILE A 16 -1.61 4.71 -15.61
C ILE A 16 -1.74 4.36 -17.09
N SER A 17 -1.65 5.37 -17.95
CA SER A 17 -1.34 5.12 -19.35
C SER A 17 0.02 4.41 -19.45
N THR A 18 0.00 3.17 -19.95
CA THR A 18 0.99 2.63 -20.88
C THR A 18 2.48 2.91 -20.53
N GLY A 19 2.88 2.73 -19.27
CA GLY A 19 4.31 2.71 -18.90
C GLY A 19 4.89 3.87 -18.09
N TYR A 20 4.08 4.82 -17.59
CA TYR A 20 4.61 5.86 -16.68
C TYR A 20 4.99 5.26 -15.31
N PRO A 21 6.23 5.43 -14.82
CA PRO A 21 6.67 4.79 -13.58
C PRO A 21 5.94 5.30 -12.33
N LEU A 22 5.46 4.39 -11.47
CA LEU A 22 4.74 4.68 -10.23
C LEU A 22 5.47 5.65 -9.31
N HIS A 23 6.80 5.52 -9.20
CA HIS A 23 7.60 6.37 -8.32
C HIS A 23 7.67 7.83 -8.78
N LYS A 24 7.32 8.11 -10.04
CA LYS A 24 7.20 9.48 -10.57
C LYS A 24 5.78 10.05 -10.44
N MET A 25 4.82 9.28 -9.90
CA MET A 25 3.42 9.72 -9.83
C MET A 25 3.08 10.56 -8.60
N LEU A 26 3.90 10.54 -7.55
CA LEU A 26 3.57 11.24 -6.30
C LEU A 26 3.34 12.74 -6.51
N GLU A 27 4.24 13.39 -7.25
CA GLU A 27 4.15 14.83 -7.54
C GLU A 27 2.96 15.17 -8.44
N PRO A 28 2.76 14.53 -9.62
CA PRO A 28 1.57 14.75 -10.44
C PRO A 28 0.24 14.55 -9.69
N ILE A 29 0.18 13.59 -8.75
CA ILE A 29 -1.02 13.37 -7.93
C ILE A 29 -1.26 14.55 -6.97
N LEU A 30 -0.21 15.09 -6.34
CA LEU A 30 -0.35 16.27 -5.48
C LEU A 30 -0.67 17.53 -6.29
N GLU A 31 -0.14 17.67 -7.50
CA GLU A 31 -0.51 18.76 -8.40
C GLU A 31 -1.98 18.68 -8.82
N LEU A 32 -2.49 17.47 -9.11
CA LEU A 32 -3.92 17.26 -9.34
C LEU A 32 -4.74 17.71 -8.14
N ASN A 33 -4.33 17.33 -6.92
CA ASN A 33 -5.02 17.75 -5.71
C ASN A 33 -5.13 19.28 -5.66
N ARG A 34 -4.01 20.00 -5.81
CA ARG A 34 -4.01 21.48 -5.76
C ARG A 34 -4.94 22.09 -6.80
N LEU A 35 -4.87 21.61 -8.04
CA LEU A 35 -5.71 22.12 -9.12
C LEU A 35 -7.18 21.85 -8.84
N ALA A 36 -7.55 20.62 -8.48
CA ALA A 36 -8.93 20.25 -8.17
C ALA A 36 -9.49 21.11 -7.03
N MET A 37 -8.72 21.29 -5.94
CA MET A 37 -9.12 22.14 -4.83
C MET A 37 -9.28 23.61 -5.25
N ARG A 38 -8.39 24.14 -6.11
CA ARG A 38 -8.48 25.52 -6.64
C ARG A 38 -9.74 25.76 -7.48
N TYR A 39 -10.19 24.74 -8.22
CA TYR A 39 -11.40 24.81 -9.03
C TYR A 39 -12.67 24.36 -8.29
N GLY A 40 -12.57 24.06 -6.98
CA GLY A 40 -13.71 23.64 -6.16
C GLY A 40 -14.14 22.18 -6.34
N ASP A 41 -13.39 21.36 -7.07
CA ASP A 41 -13.63 19.92 -7.17
C ASP A 41 -13.07 19.17 -5.95
N ILE A 42 -13.81 19.26 -4.86
CA ILE A 42 -13.46 18.64 -3.57
C ILE A 42 -13.35 17.11 -3.68
N THR A 43 -14.16 16.49 -4.54
CA THR A 43 -14.17 15.03 -4.69
C THR A 43 -12.88 14.56 -5.33
N GLN A 44 -12.48 15.17 -6.44
CA GLN A 44 -11.22 14.82 -7.11
C GLN A 44 -10.01 15.22 -6.28
N GLY A 45 -10.04 16.39 -5.63
CA GLY A 45 -9.00 16.81 -4.70
C GLY A 45 -8.77 15.78 -3.59
N SER A 46 -9.86 15.33 -2.96
CA SER A 46 -9.78 14.33 -1.89
C SER A 46 -9.33 12.95 -2.38
N MET A 47 -9.79 12.53 -3.56
CA MET A 47 -9.35 11.26 -4.18
C MET A 47 -7.87 11.28 -4.58
N ALA A 48 -7.32 12.44 -4.93
CA ALA A 48 -5.90 12.59 -5.18
C ALA A 48 -5.06 12.34 -3.91
N TRP A 49 -5.47 12.83 -2.73
CA TRP A 49 -4.80 12.49 -1.46
C TRP A 49 -4.81 10.99 -1.16
N VAL A 50 -5.95 10.32 -1.40
CA VAL A 50 -6.04 8.86 -1.27
C VAL A 50 -5.12 8.17 -2.29
N GLY A 51 -5.06 8.69 -3.52
CA GLY A 51 -4.19 8.19 -4.60
C GLY A 51 -2.73 8.27 -4.24
N TYR A 52 -2.30 9.42 -3.70
CA TYR A 52 -0.96 9.62 -3.19
C TYR A 52 -0.62 8.55 -2.15
N SER A 53 -1.54 8.30 -1.23
CA SER A 53 -1.32 7.33 -0.14
C SER A 53 -1.11 5.91 -0.65
N TYR A 54 -1.94 5.45 -1.60
CA TYR A 54 -1.77 4.13 -2.22
C TYR A 54 -0.52 4.04 -3.11
N ALA A 55 -0.19 5.10 -3.86
CA ALA A 55 1.04 5.16 -4.64
C ALA A 55 2.26 5.06 -3.74
N TYR A 56 2.30 5.84 -2.66
CA TYR A 56 3.39 5.87 -1.68
C TYR A 56 3.63 4.48 -1.06
N LEU A 57 2.56 3.80 -0.64
CA LEU A 57 2.64 2.42 -0.15
C LEU A 57 3.16 1.46 -1.24
N SER A 58 2.66 1.58 -2.47
CA SER A 58 3.01 0.70 -3.59
C SER A 58 4.48 0.83 -4.00
N ILE A 59 5.08 2.01 -3.85
CA ILE A 59 6.48 2.26 -4.22
C ILE A 59 7.47 2.02 -3.08
N GLY A 60 6.99 1.63 -1.89
CA GLY A 60 7.84 1.18 -0.79
C GLY A 60 8.65 2.28 -0.12
N LEU A 61 8.14 3.50 -0.06
CA LEU A 61 8.80 4.54 0.72
C LEU A 61 8.60 4.33 2.24
N PRO A 62 9.44 4.95 3.10
CA PRO A 62 9.33 4.83 4.56
C PRO A 62 7.95 5.26 5.09
N LEU A 63 7.41 4.49 6.04
CA LEU A 63 6.03 4.64 6.51
C LEU A 63 5.78 5.87 7.40
N ASP A 64 6.78 6.34 8.15
CA ASP A 64 6.61 7.46 9.09
C ASP A 64 6.19 8.78 8.41
N PRO A 65 6.85 9.22 7.33
CA PRO A 65 6.39 10.37 6.57
C PRO A 65 4.96 10.24 6.06
N LEU A 66 4.57 9.04 5.60
CA LEU A 66 3.23 8.81 5.05
C LEU A 66 2.14 8.96 6.11
N ASP A 67 2.34 8.47 7.32
CA ASP A 67 1.37 8.64 8.41
C ASP A 67 1.13 10.12 8.72
N SER A 68 2.21 10.91 8.75
CA SER A 68 2.13 12.37 8.93
C SER A 68 1.40 13.05 7.77
N ASP A 69 1.69 12.66 6.53
CA ASP A 69 1.06 13.23 5.33
C ASP A 69 -0.45 12.94 5.32
N ILE A 70 -0.85 11.69 5.62
CA ILE A 70 -2.28 11.32 5.69
C ILE A 70 -2.99 12.05 6.85
N MET A 71 -2.31 12.28 7.98
CA MET A 71 -2.87 13.09 9.06
C MET A 71 -3.15 14.52 8.60
N SER A 72 -2.23 15.14 7.88
CA SER A 72 -2.42 16.48 7.29
C SER A 72 -3.58 16.49 6.31
N PHE A 73 -3.64 15.54 5.37
CA PHE A 73 -4.76 15.41 4.43
C PHE A 73 -6.10 15.24 5.15
N SER A 74 -6.13 14.44 6.22
CA SER A 74 -7.33 14.26 7.03
C SER A 74 -7.77 15.52 7.76
N ASN A 75 -6.83 16.41 8.13
CA ASN A 75 -7.13 17.69 8.78
C ASN A 75 -7.62 18.72 7.76
N GLU A 76 -6.93 18.81 6.63
CA GLU A 76 -7.31 19.66 5.50
C GLU A 76 -8.68 19.27 4.95
N ALA A 77 -9.02 17.98 4.90
CA ALA A 77 -10.33 17.50 4.45
C ALA A 77 -11.51 17.91 5.36
N ARG A 78 -11.30 18.30 6.62
CA ARG A 78 -12.38 18.58 7.59
C ARG A 78 -13.28 19.76 7.23
N PRO A 79 -12.76 20.96 6.87
CA PRO A 79 -13.59 22.09 6.47
C PRO A 79 -14.34 21.86 5.16
N PHE A 80 -13.91 20.89 4.34
CA PHE A 80 -14.55 20.60 3.06
C PHE A 80 -15.67 19.55 3.24
N GLY A 81 -16.74 19.66 2.46
CA GLY A 81 -17.87 18.71 2.44
C GLY A 81 -17.53 17.35 1.83
N VAL A 82 -16.39 16.75 2.18
CA VAL A 82 -15.89 15.49 1.63
C VAL A 82 -16.85 14.35 1.98
N ALA A 83 -17.21 13.54 0.99
CA ALA A 83 -18.05 12.37 1.18
C ALA A 83 -17.50 11.46 2.29
N ALA A 84 -18.39 10.96 3.17
CA ALA A 84 -18.00 10.14 4.31
C ALA A 84 -17.19 8.89 3.90
N THR A 85 -17.49 8.33 2.73
CA THR A 85 -16.81 7.16 2.14
C THR A 85 -15.38 7.46 1.69
N ILE A 86 -15.04 8.71 1.37
CA ILE A 86 -13.67 9.15 1.07
C ILE A 86 -12.96 9.50 2.37
N ARG A 87 -13.62 10.28 3.24
CA ARG A 87 -13.06 10.75 4.51
C ARG A 87 -12.63 9.60 5.43
N VAL A 88 -13.34 8.47 5.42
CA VAL A 88 -12.99 7.28 6.24
C VAL A 88 -11.72 6.57 5.75
N LEU A 89 -11.27 6.79 4.51
CA LEU A 89 -10.07 6.13 3.99
C LEU A 89 -8.79 6.61 4.69
N PHE A 90 -8.73 7.88 5.13
CA PHE A 90 -7.57 8.40 5.86
C PHE A 90 -7.31 7.64 7.17
N PRO A 91 -8.26 7.53 8.12
CA PRO A 91 -8.03 6.75 9.34
C PRO A 91 -7.84 5.25 9.08
N ILE A 92 -8.49 4.68 8.05
CA ILE A 92 -8.27 3.28 7.64
C ILE A 92 -6.79 3.05 7.24
N LEU A 93 -6.24 3.90 6.37
CA LEU A 93 -4.85 3.81 5.92
C LEU A 93 -3.87 4.02 7.07
N ARG A 94 -4.11 5.03 7.91
CA ARG A 94 -3.27 5.31 9.09
C ARG A 94 -3.28 4.18 10.10
N GLN A 95 -4.43 3.57 10.38
CA GLN A 95 -4.49 2.42 11.28
C GLN A 95 -3.75 1.21 10.68
N ALA A 96 -3.83 0.98 9.37
CA ALA A 96 -3.04 -0.07 8.72
C ALA A 96 -1.52 0.19 8.83
N ILE A 97 -1.08 1.44 8.68
CA ILE A 97 0.32 1.85 8.89
C ILE A 97 0.72 1.65 10.35
N ASN A 98 -0.13 2.06 11.31
CA ASN A 98 0.12 1.85 12.74
C ASN A 98 0.23 0.37 13.10
N ASN A 99 -0.54 -0.51 12.45
CA ASN A 99 -0.43 -1.95 12.61
C ASN A 99 0.89 -2.53 12.05
N LEU A 100 1.57 -1.84 11.14
CA LEU A 100 2.93 -2.21 10.69
C LEU A 100 3.99 -1.64 11.64
N LYS A 101 3.79 -0.42 12.15
CA LYS A 101 4.73 0.29 13.03
C LYS A 101 4.79 -0.31 14.43
N THR A 102 3.65 -0.71 14.99
CA THR A 102 3.55 -1.22 16.36
C THR A 102 3.04 -2.65 16.33
N LEU A 103 3.66 -3.53 17.12
CA LEU A 103 3.19 -4.91 17.25
C LEU A 103 1.95 -4.94 18.14
N HIS A 104 0.83 -5.37 17.58
CA HIS A 104 -0.43 -5.57 18.29
C HIS A 104 -0.71 -7.06 18.44
N ALA A 105 -1.55 -7.43 19.43
CA ALA A 105 -1.98 -8.82 19.62
C ALA A 105 -2.66 -9.42 18.38
N ASN A 106 -3.40 -8.60 17.63
CA ASN A 106 -3.96 -8.96 16.33
C ASN A 106 -3.62 -7.90 15.28
N PRO A 107 -2.47 -8.01 14.60
CA PRO A 107 -1.99 -6.98 13.70
C PRO A 107 -2.76 -6.94 12.37
N THR A 108 -3.65 -7.91 12.09
CA THR A 108 -4.47 -7.94 10.86
C THR A 108 -5.86 -7.34 11.06
N LEU A 109 -6.23 -7.00 12.28
CA LEU A 109 -7.47 -6.31 12.62
C LEU A 109 -7.22 -4.80 12.62
N LEU A 110 -8.01 -4.03 11.85
CA LEU A 110 -7.91 -2.57 11.89
C LEU A 110 -8.71 -2.04 13.09
N LYS A 111 -8.09 -2.12 14.27
CA LYS A 111 -8.66 -1.69 15.54
C LYS A 111 -7.59 -1.03 16.39
N GLY A 112 -7.82 0.22 16.74
CA GLY A 112 -6.97 1.02 17.62
C GLY A 112 -7.55 2.42 17.78
N ASP A 113 -6.75 3.33 18.37
CA ASP A 113 -7.19 4.68 18.68
C ASP A 113 -7.50 5.53 17.44
N ILE A 114 -6.90 5.19 16.29
CA ILE A 114 -7.08 5.92 15.03
C ILE A 114 -8.35 5.46 14.29
N PHE A 115 -8.63 4.16 14.30
CA PHE A 115 -9.77 3.57 13.60
C PHE A 115 -10.22 2.27 14.27
N ASP A 116 -11.53 2.08 14.40
CA ASP A 116 -12.13 0.83 14.86
C ASP A 116 -13.10 0.31 13.79
N GLN A 117 -12.67 -0.72 13.05
CA GLN A 117 -13.48 -1.27 11.96
C GLN A 117 -14.88 -1.72 12.41
N GLU A 118 -15.08 -2.21 13.63
CA GLU A 118 -16.39 -2.70 14.09
C GLU A 118 -17.32 -1.54 14.43
N LYS A 119 -16.78 -0.49 15.05
CA LYS A 119 -17.51 0.72 15.41
C LYS A 119 -17.80 1.60 14.20
N ASP A 120 -16.79 1.84 13.37
CA ASP A 120 -16.86 2.81 12.27
C ASP A 120 -17.64 2.29 11.07
N LEU A 121 -17.62 0.97 10.80
CA LEU A 121 -18.42 0.38 9.72
C LEU A 121 -19.93 0.56 9.91
N LYS A 122 -20.42 0.68 11.15
CA LYS A 122 -21.84 0.92 11.46
C LYS A 122 -22.37 2.24 10.89
N LYS A 123 -21.47 3.17 10.53
CA LYS A 123 -21.81 4.47 9.93
C LYS A 123 -22.19 4.38 8.45
N PHE A 124 -21.96 3.23 7.81
CA PHE A 124 -22.14 3.05 6.37
C PHE A 124 -23.23 2.03 6.05
N LYS A 125 -23.93 2.25 4.94
CA LYS A 125 -24.95 1.34 4.38
C LYS A 125 -24.71 1.09 2.89
N ASP A 126 -25.30 0.02 2.37
CA ASP A 126 -25.38 -0.29 0.93
C ASP A 126 -24.04 -0.19 0.18
N GLY A 127 -24.00 0.61 -0.90
CA GLY A 127 -22.80 0.84 -1.71
C GLY A 127 -21.65 1.45 -0.90
N GLY A 128 -21.94 2.35 0.04
CA GLY A 128 -20.93 2.95 0.92
C GLY A 128 -20.26 1.92 1.82
N LEU A 129 -21.05 1.01 2.39
CA LEU A 129 -20.55 -0.10 3.20
C LEU A 129 -19.71 -1.06 2.35
N THR A 130 -20.21 -1.40 1.15
CA THR A 130 -19.53 -2.30 0.21
C THR A 130 -18.16 -1.77 -0.20
N MET A 131 -18.06 -0.48 -0.55
CA MET A 131 -16.78 0.16 -0.91
C MET A 131 -15.83 0.21 0.28
N THR A 132 -16.31 0.61 1.46
CA THR A 132 -15.49 0.70 2.67
C THR A 132 -14.93 -0.67 3.08
N LEU A 133 -15.75 -1.72 2.99
CA LEU A 133 -15.33 -3.10 3.25
C LEU A 133 -14.24 -3.57 2.28
N ARG A 134 -14.32 -3.20 0.99
CA ARG A 134 -13.25 -3.50 0.03
C ARG A 134 -11.92 -2.88 0.46
N ASP A 135 -11.91 -1.60 0.81
CA ASP A 135 -10.68 -0.89 1.21
C ASP A 135 -10.08 -1.50 2.50
N ILE A 136 -10.91 -1.73 3.53
CA ILE A 136 -10.50 -2.40 4.77
C ILE A 136 -9.93 -3.78 4.46
N ASN A 137 -10.66 -4.62 3.70
CA ASN A 137 -10.24 -5.99 3.44
C ASN A 137 -8.95 -6.06 2.61
N SER A 138 -8.73 -5.09 1.70
CA SER A 138 -7.50 -5.02 0.90
C SER A 138 -6.27 -4.75 1.79
N LEU A 139 -6.36 -3.78 2.70
CA LEU A 139 -5.26 -3.46 3.63
C LEU A 139 -5.07 -4.56 4.68
N ARG A 140 -6.17 -5.16 5.17
CA ARG A 140 -6.08 -6.31 6.08
C ARG A 140 -5.44 -7.52 5.41
N LEU A 141 -5.67 -7.73 4.11
CA LEU A 141 -5.02 -8.82 3.36
C LEU A 141 -3.52 -8.56 3.21
N MET A 142 -3.12 -7.32 2.95
CA MET A 142 -1.71 -6.91 3.00
C MET A 142 -1.08 -7.25 4.36
N LEU A 143 -1.72 -6.83 5.46
CA LEU A 143 -1.25 -7.12 6.82
C LEU A 143 -1.19 -8.63 7.08
N ALA A 144 -2.22 -9.38 6.68
CA ALA A 144 -2.27 -10.83 6.83
C ALA A 144 -1.15 -11.54 6.06
N CYS A 145 -0.79 -11.06 4.88
CA CYS A 145 0.37 -11.55 4.13
C CYS A 145 1.69 -11.24 4.84
N ILE A 146 1.89 -10.01 5.30
CA ILE A 146 3.13 -9.56 5.96
C ILE A 146 3.31 -10.28 7.30
N TYR A 147 2.27 -10.37 8.12
CA TYR A 147 2.29 -11.08 9.39
C TYR A 147 2.07 -12.60 9.27
N ARG A 148 1.89 -13.10 8.04
CA ARG A 148 1.69 -14.52 7.70
C ARG A 148 0.49 -15.17 8.40
N ASP A 149 -0.57 -14.41 8.64
CA ASP A 149 -1.87 -14.89 9.13
C ASP A 149 -2.70 -15.43 7.94
N TRP A 150 -2.37 -16.65 7.54
CA TRP A 150 -3.01 -17.30 6.39
C TRP A 150 -4.47 -17.67 6.63
N ALA A 151 -4.89 -17.81 7.89
CA ALA A 151 -6.29 -18.07 8.25
C ALA A 151 -7.16 -16.84 7.94
N THR A 152 -6.69 -15.65 8.31
CA THR A 152 -7.37 -14.39 7.96
C THR A 152 -7.28 -14.12 6.45
N ALA A 153 -6.12 -14.32 5.83
CA ALA A 153 -5.94 -14.10 4.39
C ALA A 153 -6.94 -14.92 3.55
N GLU A 154 -7.18 -16.18 3.91
CA GLU A 154 -8.16 -17.06 3.24
C GLU A 154 -9.58 -16.46 3.25
N LYS A 155 -10.02 -15.94 4.40
CA LYS A 155 -11.34 -15.28 4.53
C LYS A 155 -11.41 -14.02 3.68
N LEU A 156 -10.35 -13.20 3.71
CA LEU A 156 -10.28 -11.92 3.01
C LEU A 156 -10.24 -12.07 1.49
N ILE A 157 -9.57 -13.10 0.95
CA ILE A 157 -9.61 -13.40 -0.50
C ILE A 157 -11.05 -13.65 -0.95
N THR A 158 -11.82 -14.41 -0.17
CA THR A 158 -13.24 -14.68 -0.49
C THR A 158 -14.06 -13.39 -0.47
N ALA A 159 -13.84 -12.53 0.54
CA ALA A 159 -14.51 -11.24 0.64
C ALA A 159 -14.12 -10.25 -0.50
N LEU A 160 -12.93 -10.41 -1.07
CA LEU A 160 -12.41 -9.55 -2.14
C LEU A 160 -12.72 -10.05 -3.56
N GLU A 161 -13.21 -11.28 -3.72
CA GLU A 161 -13.50 -11.92 -5.01
C GLU A 161 -14.36 -11.05 -5.96
N PRO A 162 -15.44 -10.37 -5.49
CA PRO A 162 -16.25 -9.49 -6.35
C PRO A 162 -15.50 -8.26 -6.90
N PHE A 163 -14.38 -7.87 -6.29
CA PHE A 163 -13.67 -6.62 -6.59
C PHE A 163 -12.46 -6.81 -7.51
N LEU A 164 -12.00 -8.05 -7.75
CA LEU A 164 -10.78 -8.33 -8.52
C LEU A 164 -10.85 -7.83 -9.97
N HIS A 165 -12.06 -7.75 -10.52
CA HIS A 165 -12.32 -7.36 -11.92
C HIS A 165 -13.12 -6.05 -12.07
N THR A 166 -13.75 -5.57 -11.00
CA THR A 166 -14.67 -4.42 -11.05
C THR A 166 -14.02 -3.11 -10.61
N ASP A 167 -12.95 -3.17 -9.82
CA ASP A 167 -12.25 -1.96 -9.38
C ASP A 167 -11.45 -1.33 -10.53
N ARG A 168 -11.87 -0.15 -10.97
CA ARG A 168 -11.20 0.58 -12.06
C ARG A 168 -9.98 1.38 -11.58
N TRP A 169 -9.79 1.49 -10.26
CA TRP A 169 -8.76 2.34 -9.69
C TRP A 169 -7.45 1.57 -9.52
N PHE A 170 -6.50 1.82 -10.43
CA PHE A 170 -5.32 0.96 -10.60
C PHE A 170 -4.40 0.88 -9.39
N LEU A 171 -4.12 1.98 -8.69
CA LEU A 171 -3.21 1.96 -7.54
C LEU A 171 -3.74 1.03 -6.43
N ARG A 172 -5.00 1.21 -6.06
CA ARG A 172 -5.68 0.33 -5.09
C ARG A 172 -5.82 -1.10 -5.60
N ARG A 173 -6.20 -1.27 -6.87
CA ARG A 173 -6.30 -2.59 -7.50
C ARG A 173 -4.94 -3.31 -7.49
N ASN A 174 -3.84 -2.61 -7.75
CA ASN A 174 -2.50 -3.18 -7.77
C ASN A 174 -2.11 -3.70 -6.37
N VAL A 175 -2.35 -2.92 -5.31
CA VAL A 175 -2.14 -3.38 -3.93
C VAL A 175 -2.97 -4.63 -3.65
N CYS A 176 -4.28 -4.61 -3.97
CA CYS A 176 -5.16 -5.75 -3.75
C CYS A 176 -4.68 -7.01 -4.51
N LEU A 177 -4.43 -6.91 -5.82
CA LEU A 177 -4.00 -8.05 -6.65
C LEU A 177 -2.65 -8.61 -6.21
N THR A 178 -1.70 -7.75 -5.81
CA THR A 178 -0.39 -8.18 -5.32
C THR A 178 -0.55 -9.15 -4.15
N TYR A 179 -1.33 -8.75 -3.14
CA TYR A 179 -1.49 -9.55 -1.93
C TYR A 179 -2.50 -10.71 -2.10
N VAL A 180 -3.51 -10.59 -2.97
CA VAL A 180 -4.34 -11.74 -3.38
C VAL A 180 -3.50 -12.79 -4.09
N GLY A 181 -2.62 -12.38 -5.01
CA GLY A 181 -1.69 -13.28 -5.69
C GLY A 181 -0.77 -13.97 -4.69
N TYR A 182 -0.11 -13.21 -3.83
CA TYR A 182 0.80 -13.75 -2.82
C TYR A 182 0.10 -14.75 -1.88
N ALA A 183 -1.02 -14.37 -1.28
CA ALA A 183 -1.77 -15.24 -0.39
C ALA A 183 -2.28 -16.50 -1.12
N SER A 184 -2.78 -16.35 -2.35
CA SER A 184 -3.29 -17.48 -3.14
C SER A 184 -2.19 -18.49 -3.48
N ILE A 185 -1.00 -18.03 -3.87
CA ILE A 185 0.13 -18.93 -4.14
C ILE A 185 0.52 -19.70 -2.88
N THR A 186 0.60 -19.01 -1.73
CA THR A 186 0.96 -19.62 -0.44
C THR A 186 -0.11 -20.60 0.04
N LEU A 187 -1.39 -20.21 0.03
CA LEU A 187 -2.54 -21.07 0.38
C LEU A 187 -2.63 -22.29 -0.55
N GLY A 188 -2.29 -22.15 -1.83
CA GLY A 188 -2.20 -23.24 -2.79
C GLY A 188 -1.10 -24.27 -2.51
N LYS A 189 -0.18 -24.00 -1.57
CA LYS A 189 0.83 -24.93 -1.06
C LYS A 189 0.39 -25.59 0.25
N ILE A 190 -0.17 -24.80 1.18
CA ILE A 190 -0.48 -25.28 2.55
C ILE A 190 -1.88 -25.91 2.68
N ARG A 191 -2.83 -25.60 1.80
CA ARG A 191 -4.18 -26.20 1.83
C ARG A 191 -4.25 -27.49 1.03
N THR A 192 -5.26 -28.28 1.32
CA THR A 192 -5.54 -29.58 0.68
C THR A 192 -6.79 -29.51 -0.22
N ASN A 193 -6.99 -30.56 -1.02
CA ASN A 193 -8.22 -30.83 -1.79
C ASN A 193 -8.69 -29.66 -2.69
N LEU A 194 -10.00 -29.37 -2.70
CA LEU A 194 -10.62 -28.36 -3.55
C LEU A 194 -10.08 -26.95 -3.29
N LYS A 195 -9.80 -26.61 -2.02
CA LYS A 195 -9.22 -25.31 -1.65
C LYS A 195 -7.85 -25.12 -2.29
N ARG A 196 -6.99 -26.16 -2.26
CA ARG A 196 -5.68 -26.15 -2.95
C ARG A 196 -5.82 -25.81 -4.44
N LYS A 197 -6.76 -26.46 -5.13
CA LYS A 197 -6.99 -26.23 -6.57
C LYS A 197 -7.52 -24.82 -6.84
N LYS A 198 -8.46 -24.31 -6.03
CA LYS A 198 -8.98 -22.93 -6.13
C LYS A 198 -7.84 -21.91 -6.02
N PHE A 199 -7.03 -22.00 -4.97
CA PHE A 199 -5.94 -21.05 -4.72
C PHE A 199 -4.81 -21.12 -5.75
N ARG A 200 -4.42 -22.33 -6.20
CA ARG A 200 -3.44 -22.47 -7.29
C ARG A 200 -3.94 -21.84 -8.59
N LYS A 201 -5.21 -22.05 -8.94
CA LYS A 201 -5.81 -21.44 -10.14
C LYS A 201 -5.80 -19.91 -10.01
N LEU A 202 -6.21 -19.38 -8.85
CA LEU A 202 -6.23 -17.95 -8.60
C LEU A 202 -4.83 -17.33 -8.66
N GLY A 203 -3.83 -17.92 -7.99
CA GLY A 203 -2.44 -17.45 -8.04
C GLY A 203 -1.87 -17.41 -9.46
N LYS A 204 -2.09 -18.46 -10.26
CA LYS A 204 -1.68 -18.50 -11.68
C LYS A 204 -2.40 -17.45 -12.53
N ASN A 205 -3.68 -17.20 -12.27
CA ASN A 205 -4.42 -16.14 -12.95
C ASN A 205 -3.84 -14.77 -12.64
N ILE A 206 -3.48 -14.48 -11.39
CA ILE A 206 -2.85 -13.20 -11.01
C ILE A 206 -1.47 -13.03 -11.69
N ILE A 207 -0.64 -14.08 -11.72
CA ILE A 207 0.63 -14.06 -12.46
C ILE A 207 0.38 -13.72 -13.94
N LYS A 208 -0.64 -14.32 -14.56
CA LYS A 208 -1.03 -14.03 -15.95
C LYS A 208 -1.45 -12.56 -16.13
N ILE A 209 -2.17 -11.99 -15.17
CA ILE A 209 -2.55 -10.57 -15.19
C ILE A 209 -1.30 -9.68 -15.20
N TYR A 210 -0.33 -9.91 -14.31
CA TYR A 210 0.90 -9.10 -14.28
C TYR A 210 1.76 -9.29 -15.55
N LYS A 211 1.78 -10.48 -16.15
CA LYS A 211 2.40 -10.69 -17.47
C LYS A 211 1.73 -9.85 -18.56
N GLY A 212 0.41 -9.75 -18.54
CA GLY A 212 -0.35 -8.86 -19.43
C GLY A 212 0.01 -7.39 -19.22
N ILE A 213 -0.06 -6.92 -17.98
CA ILE A 213 0.29 -5.53 -17.61
C ILE A 213 1.73 -5.17 -18.05
N LEU A 214 2.68 -6.10 -17.88
CA LEU A 214 4.06 -5.90 -18.32
C LEU A 214 4.18 -5.83 -19.85
N LYS A 215 3.44 -6.68 -20.58
CA LYS A 215 3.37 -6.64 -22.05
C LYS A 215 2.81 -5.31 -22.55
N ASP A 216 1.90 -4.70 -21.79
CA ASP A 216 1.31 -3.39 -22.08
C ASP A 216 2.24 -2.20 -21.70
N GLY A 217 3.48 -2.48 -21.27
CA GLY A 217 4.54 -1.48 -21.06
C GLY A 217 4.71 -0.98 -19.63
N ALA A 218 3.90 -1.44 -18.67
CA ALA A 218 4.01 -1.01 -17.27
C ALA A 218 5.15 -1.73 -16.54
N SER A 219 6.35 -1.12 -16.59
CA SER A 219 7.57 -1.67 -16.00
C SER A 219 7.50 -1.93 -14.49
N ASP A 220 6.67 -1.20 -13.74
CA ASP A 220 6.47 -1.45 -12.29
C ASP A 220 5.79 -2.79 -11.97
N ALA A 221 5.19 -3.46 -12.96
CA ALA A 221 4.67 -4.81 -12.79
C ALA A 221 5.77 -5.86 -12.69
N PHE A 222 6.97 -5.57 -13.21
CA PHE A 222 8.06 -6.55 -13.29
C PHE A 222 8.55 -7.02 -11.90
N PRO A 223 8.83 -6.15 -10.92
CA PRO A 223 9.22 -6.60 -9.58
C PRO A 223 8.15 -7.46 -8.89
N ILE A 224 6.87 -7.11 -9.07
CA ILE A 224 5.74 -7.87 -8.50
C ILE A 224 5.65 -9.25 -9.15
N LEU A 225 5.77 -9.32 -10.48
CA LEU A 225 5.79 -10.60 -11.21
C LEU A 225 6.93 -11.50 -10.72
N MET A 226 8.15 -10.95 -10.62
CA MET A 226 9.32 -11.68 -10.12
C MET A 226 9.10 -12.18 -8.70
N MET A 227 8.48 -11.36 -7.83
CA MET A 227 8.14 -11.76 -6.47
C MET A 227 7.18 -12.96 -6.47
N LEU A 228 6.08 -12.88 -7.24
CA LEU A 228 5.09 -13.94 -7.29
C LEU A 228 5.65 -15.24 -7.88
N GLU A 229 6.48 -15.18 -8.91
CA GLU A 229 7.09 -16.37 -9.53
C GLU A 229 8.15 -17.04 -8.63
N ALA A 230 8.94 -16.24 -7.90
CA ALA A 230 9.87 -16.76 -6.90
C ALA A 230 9.13 -17.45 -5.75
N ILE A 231 8.02 -16.87 -5.28
CA ILE A 231 7.18 -17.50 -4.26
C ILE A 231 6.47 -18.73 -4.83
N GLU A 232 6.00 -18.74 -6.09
CA GLU A 232 5.32 -19.89 -6.69
C GLU A 232 6.25 -21.10 -6.80
N SER A 233 7.42 -20.94 -7.43
CA SER A 233 8.40 -22.01 -7.57
C SER A 233 9.73 -21.60 -6.94
N PRO A 234 9.91 -21.87 -5.63
CA PRO A 234 11.02 -21.36 -4.84
C PRO A 234 12.35 -22.03 -5.20
N SER A 235 13.34 -21.21 -5.50
CA SER A 235 14.74 -21.62 -5.63
C SER A 235 15.64 -20.46 -5.20
N LYS A 236 16.88 -20.76 -4.79
CA LYS A 236 17.86 -19.73 -4.42
C LYS A 236 17.99 -18.67 -5.51
N LYS A 237 18.23 -19.13 -6.75
CA LYS A 237 18.41 -18.27 -7.91
C LYS A 237 17.22 -17.33 -8.13
N ARG A 238 15.99 -17.85 -8.05
CA ARG A 238 14.78 -17.05 -8.26
C ARG A 238 14.56 -16.04 -7.14
N PHE A 239 14.79 -16.41 -5.89
CA PHE A 239 14.72 -15.47 -4.77
C PHE A 239 15.79 -14.38 -4.91
N ASP A 240 17.05 -14.74 -5.14
CA ASP A 240 18.14 -13.76 -5.30
C ASP A 240 17.92 -12.81 -6.47
N GLU A 241 17.33 -13.29 -7.56
CA GLU A 241 16.97 -12.46 -8.71
C GLU A 241 15.79 -11.52 -8.38
N ALA A 242 14.72 -12.04 -7.78
CA ALA A 242 13.57 -11.23 -7.39
C ALA A 242 13.94 -10.17 -6.34
N ILE A 243 14.78 -10.53 -5.36
CA ILE A 243 15.31 -9.62 -4.33
C ILE A 243 16.11 -8.49 -4.98
N ARG A 244 17.06 -8.82 -5.88
CA ARG A 244 17.85 -7.80 -6.59
C ARG A 244 16.96 -6.88 -7.43
N THR A 245 15.94 -7.43 -8.08
CA THR A 245 14.97 -6.65 -8.84
C THR A 245 14.19 -5.70 -7.93
N ALA A 246 13.62 -6.18 -6.83
CA ALA A 246 12.89 -5.34 -5.87
C ALA A 246 13.78 -4.24 -5.28
N ALA A 247 15.02 -4.56 -4.91
CA ALA A 247 15.99 -3.62 -4.36
C ALA A 247 16.38 -2.53 -5.37
N ARG A 248 16.68 -2.90 -6.62
CA ARG A 248 16.97 -1.94 -7.71
C ARG A 248 15.77 -1.05 -8.04
N SER A 249 14.56 -1.59 -7.87
CA SER A 249 13.33 -0.84 -7.99
C SER A 249 12.98 -0.06 -6.72
N GLY A 250 13.82 -0.01 -5.68
CA GLY A 250 13.55 0.74 -4.44
C GLY A 250 12.34 0.24 -3.66
N LEU A 251 11.90 -1.00 -3.87
CA LEU A 251 10.73 -1.61 -3.22
C LEU A 251 11.15 -2.36 -1.96
N VAL A 252 11.56 -1.60 -0.92
CA VAL A 252 12.10 -2.15 0.35
C VAL A 252 11.18 -3.20 0.98
N HIS A 253 9.87 -2.94 0.99
CA HIS A 253 8.86 -3.85 1.54
C HIS A 253 8.76 -5.18 0.78
N GLN A 254 8.87 -5.15 -0.55
CA GLN A 254 8.86 -6.38 -1.36
C GLN A 254 10.15 -7.17 -1.20
N ALA A 255 11.29 -6.47 -1.12
CA ALA A 255 12.56 -7.10 -0.79
C ALA A 255 12.48 -7.80 0.58
N ALA A 256 11.97 -7.13 1.61
CA ALA A 256 11.77 -7.72 2.94
C ALA A 256 10.91 -9.00 2.91
N ILE A 257 9.77 -8.95 2.21
CA ILE A 257 8.89 -10.11 2.00
C ILE A 257 9.65 -11.24 1.29
N LEU A 258 10.42 -10.95 0.25
CA LEU A 258 11.18 -11.95 -0.50
C LEU A 258 12.29 -12.60 0.33
N TYR A 259 13.03 -11.80 1.08
CA TYR A 259 14.00 -12.27 2.06
C TYR A 259 13.33 -13.20 3.10
N GLU A 260 12.18 -12.81 3.68
CA GLU A 260 11.46 -13.65 4.63
C GLU A 260 11.02 -14.99 4.01
N ASN A 261 10.47 -14.97 2.79
CA ASN A 261 10.07 -16.20 2.10
C ASN A 261 11.26 -17.10 1.72
N ALA A 262 12.39 -16.51 1.32
CA ALA A 262 13.61 -17.25 1.05
C ALA A 262 14.13 -17.93 2.32
N GLY A 263 14.25 -17.18 3.41
CA GLY A 263 14.72 -17.68 4.70
C GLY A 263 13.87 -18.82 5.23
N LEU A 264 12.54 -18.68 5.18
CA LEU A 264 11.61 -19.75 5.55
C LEU A 264 11.76 -20.99 4.66
N CYS A 265 11.95 -20.82 3.34
CA CYS A 265 12.16 -21.95 2.44
C CYS A 265 13.47 -22.70 2.75
N PHE A 266 14.54 -22.01 3.13
CA PHE A 266 15.79 -22.65 3.53
C PHE A 266 15.70 -23.31 4.91
N MET A 267 14.96 -22.69 5.83
CA MET A 267 14.68 -23.27 7.15
C MET A 267 13.92 -24.59 7.03
N GLU A 268 12.89 -24.65 6.18
CA GLU A 268 12.14 -25.89 5.87
C GLU A 268 13.03 -27.00 5.26
N LYS A 269 14.11 -26.62 4.57
CA LYS A 269 15.10 -27.55 3.98
C LYS A 269 16.23 -27.92 4.95
N GLY A 270 16.21 -27.44 6.19
CA GLY A 270 17.25 -27.68 7.18
C GLY A 270 18.56 -26.92 6.94
N ASN A 271 18.59 -25.94 6.03
CA ASN A 271 19.77 -25.13 5.77
C ASN A 271 19.76 -23.87 6.64
N THR A 272 20.25 -24.00 7.87
CA THR A 272 20.20 -22.94 8.90
C THR A 272 21.01 -21.71 8.50
N GLY A 273 22.21 -21.87 7.93
CA GLY A 273 23.04 -20.72 7.55
C GLY A 273 22.37 -19.78 6.55
N TRP A 274 21.78 -20.30 5.48
CA TRP A 274 21.01 -19.47 4.55
C TRP A 274 19.74 -18.92 5.18
N ALA A 275 19.03 -19.73 5.98
CA ALA A 275 17.81 -19.29 6.67
C ALA A 275 18.07 -18.07 7.57
N GLU A 276 19.12 -18.14 8.40
CA GLU A 276 19.51 -17.07 9.31
C GLU A 276 19.90 -15.80 8.55
N TYR A 277 20.69 -15.92 7.49
CA TYR A 277 21.06 -14.79 6.63
C TYR A 277 19.81 -14.09 6.06
N TYR A 278 18.94 -14.84 5.37
CA TYR A 278 17.78 -14.23 4.71
C TYR A 278 16.78 -13.64 5.73
N LEU A 279 16.57 -14.28 6.88
CA LEU A 279 15.66 -13.77 7.91
C LEU A 279 16.23 -12.54 8.64
N SER A 280 17.55 -12.45 8.79
CA SER A 280 18.22 -11.26 9.34
C SER A 280 18.04 -10.05 8.40
N GLU A 281 18.29 -10.24 7.10
CA GLU A 281 18.09 -9.19 6.10
C GLU A 281 16.62 -8.77 5.97
N ALA A 282 15.67 -9.71 6.03
CA ALA A 282 14.24 -9.39 6.06
C ALA A 282 13.89 -8.47 7.24
N THR A 283 14.39 -8.79 8.44
CA THR A 283 14.11 -8.04 9.67
C THR A 283 14.66 -6.61 9.58
N LYS A 284 15.88 -6.46 9.06
CA LYS A 284 16.48 -5.15 8.79
C LYS A 284 15.64 -4.32 7.82
N LEU A 285 15.24 -4.90 6.69
CA LEU A 285 14.46 -4.19 5.67
C LEU A 285 13.05 -3.82 6.16
N TYR A 286 12.42 -4.64 7.02
CA TYR A 286 11.18 -4.25 7.69
C TYR A 286 11.40 -3.04 8.61
N GLY A 287 12.52 -2.97 9.32
CA GLY A 287 12.92 -1.79 10.09
C GLY A 287 13.13 -0.56 9.22
N GLU A 288 13.90 -0.68 8.13
CA GLU A 288 14.16 0.43 7.18
C GLU A 288 12.87 0.95 6.51
N TRP A 289 11.90 0.08 6.26
CA TRP A 289 10.58 0.48 5.78
C TRP A 289 9.76 1.24 6.83
N GLY A 290 10.05 1.05 8.12
CA GLY A 290 9.26 1.56 9.24
C GLY A 290 8.22 0.57 9.77
N ALA A 291 8.21 -0.67 9.31
CA ALA A 291 7.34 -1.75 9.80
C ALA A 291 7.91 -2.40 11.07
N HIS A 292 8.19 -1.58 12.10
CA HIS A 292 8.84 -2.02 13.33
C HIS A 292 8.05 -3.08 14.11
N GLY A 293 6.73 -3.08 14.02
CA GLY A 293 5.88 -4.12 14.62
C GLY A 293 6.14 -5.49 14.00
N LYS A 294 6.31 -5.55 12.68
CA LYS A 294 6.72 -6.77 11.98
C LYS A 294 8.15 -7.18 12.32
N ALA A 295 9.09 -6.24 12.37
CA ALA A 295 10.46 -6.53 12.79
C ALA A 295 10.50 -7.10 14.22
N THR A 296 9.73 -6.52 15.15
CA THR A 296 9.58 -7.01 16.53
C THR A 296 9.05 -8.43 16.56
N GLN A 297 7.99 -8.73 15.78
CA GLN A 297 7.48 -10.11 15.64
C GLN A 297 8.58 -11.08 15.19
N MET A 298 9.46 -10.67 14.26
CA MET A 298 10.55 -11.53 13.80
C MET A 298 11.58 -11.78 14.91
N PHE A 299 11.96 -10.76 15.68
CA PHE A 299 12.85 -10.91 16.84
C PHE A 299 12.27 -11.83 17.92
N GLU A 300 10.97 -11.74 18.19
CA GLU A 300 10.30 -12.62 19.14
C GLU A 300 10.25 -14.07 18.66
N ARG A 301 10.05 -14.26 17.34
CA ARG A 301 9.85 -15.59 16.73
C ARG A 301 11.15 -16.36 16.52
N TYR A 302 12.26 -15.68 16.21
CA TYR A 302 13.50 -16.34 15.82
C TYR A 302 14.63 -16.03 16.81
N GLU A 303 14.99 -17.01 17.61
CA GLU A 303 15.98 -16.84 18.68
C GLU A 303 17.35 -16.36 18.19
N PHE A 304 17.82 -16.82 17.04
CA PHE A 304 19.11 -16.42 16.48
C PHE A 304 19.18 -14.93 16.14
N LEU A 305 18.03 -14.28 15.84
CA LEU A 305 17.97 -12.83 15.63
C LEU A 305 18.18 -12.04 16.93
N ARG A 306 17.89 -12.63 18.09
CA ARG A 306 18.15 -12.02 19.40
C ARG A 306 19.61 -12.17 19.81
N ARG A 307 20.22 -13.30 19.47
CA ARG A 307 21.64 -13.60 19.79
C ARG A 307 22.60 -12.85 18.86
N SER A 308 22.20 -12.67 17.61
CA SER A 308 22.85 -11.76 16.68
C SER A 308 22.53 -10.33 17.11
N SER A 309 23.31 -9.79 18.05
CA SER A 309 23.28 -8.38 18.41
C SER A 309 23.86 -7.51 17.28
N LEU A 310 23.35 -7.67 16.05
CA LEU A 310 23.39 -6.65 15.00
C LEU A 310 22.27 -5.63 15.25
N ALA A 311 22.22 -5.14 16.48
CA ALA A 311 21.57 -3.88 16.78
C ALA A 311 22.51 -2.76 16.30
N GLN A 312 21.96 -1.86 15.49
CA GLN A 312 22.50 -0.54 15.17
C GLN A 312 23.76 -0.46 14.31
N LYS A 313 23.63 -0.74 13.01
CA LYS A 313 24.23 0.14 11.99
C LYS A 313 23.21 0.43 10.89
N ASN A 314 22.54 1.57 11.04
CA ASN A 314 21.78 2.21 9.97
C ASN A 314 22.75 2.55 8.83
N GLY A 315 22.49 2.05 7.63
CA GLY A 315 23.33 2.34 6.47
C GLY A 315 23.34 1.25 5.41
N GLY A 316 22.19 0.66 5.08
CA GLY A 316 22.03 -0.02 3.79
C GLY A 316 21.80 1.04 2.71
N ASN A 317 22.79 1.25 1.83
CA ASN A 317 22.62 2.03 0.61
C ASN A 317 21.69 1.29 -0.37
N ILE A 318 20.39 1.27 -0.07
CA ILE A 318 19.38 1.20 -1.12
C ILE A 318 19.41 2.58 -1.76
N GLN A 319 19.53 2.67 -3.09
CA GLN A 319 19.32 3.94 -3.79
C GLN A 319 17.99 4.51 -3.33
N GLY A 320 18.07 5.49 -2.44
CA GLY A 320 16.92 6.05 -1.77
C GLY A 320 16.09 6.74 -2.82
N ARG A 321 14.90 6.20 -3.10
CA ARG A 321 13.86 7.03 -3.69
C ARG A 321 13.68 8.18 -2.71
N THR A 322 14.13 9.35 -3.11
CA THR A 322 14.04 10.54 -2.28
C THR A 322 12.56 10.90 -2.17
N ARG A 323 12.07 10.99 -0.93
CA ARG A 323 10.90 11.80 -0.64
C ARG A 323 11.19 13.21 -1.16
N PHE A 324 10.17 13.89 -1.67
CA PHE A 324 10.26 15.32 -1.87
C PHE A 324 10.61 16.01 -0.53
N SER A 325 11.39 17.09 -0.56
CA SER A 325 11.64 17.95 0.60
C SER A 325 10.31 18.28 1.30
N SER A 326 10.31 18.50 2.62
CA SER A 326 9.14 19.01 3.35
C SER A 326 8.91 20.50 3.16
N GLU A 327 9.88 21.25 2.61
CA GLU A 327 9.75 22.68 2.25
C GLU A 327 8.52 23.05 1.40
N PRO A 328 8.07 22.22 0.46
CA PRO A 328 6.86 22.45 -0.30
C PRO A 328 5.64 22.46 0.62
N LEU A 329 5.50 21.53 1.59
CA LEU A 329 4.33 21.49 2.49
C LEU A 329 4.18 22.75 3.36
N HIS A 330 5.28 23.45 3.64
CA HIS A 330 5.25 24.75 4.32
C HIS A 330 5.02 25.93 3.37
N GLN A 331 5.53 25.87 2.14
CA GLN A 331 5.23 26.87 1.10
C GLN A 331 3.82 26.73 0.50
N PHE A 332 3.10 25.63 0.75
CA PHE A 332 1.70 25.42 0.38
C PHE A 332 0.69 25.97 1.40
N ARG A 333 1.16 26.73 2.40
CA ARG A 333 0.33 27.50 3.34
C ARG A 333 0.16 28.96 2.92
N GLU A 334 0.03 29.25 1.62
CA GLU A 334 -0.62 30.52 1.31
C GLU A 334 -2.09 30.37 1.70
N PRO A 335 -2.61 31.17 2.64
CA PRO A 335 -4.03 31.17 2.90
C PRO A 335 -4.73 31.48 1.58
N VAL A 336 -5.85 30.82 1.32
CA VAL A 336 -6.82 31.30 0.33
C VAL A 336 -7.42 32.59 0.87
N THR A 337 -6.64 33.67 0.87
CA THR A 337 -7.11 35.05 0.84
C THR A 337 -7.07 35.49 -0.61
N SER A 338 -7.80 34.77 -1.45
CA SER A 338 -8.05 35.15 -2.84
C SER A 338 -9.52 35.54 -2.95
N SER A 339 -9.79 36.81 -2.60
CA SER A 339 -10.85 37.72 -3.07
C SER A 339 -12.30 37.26 -3.32
N LEU A 340 -12.66 35.98 -3.19
CA LEU A 340 -14.02 35.47 -3.39
C LEU A 340 -14.81 35.37 -2.08
N ALA A 341 -14.14 35.45 -0.92
CA ALA A 341 -14.78 35.50 0.39
C ALA A 341 -15.24 36.92 0.79
N GLN A 342 -14.71 37.98 0.15
CA GLN A 342 -15.16 39.35 0.37
C GLN A 342 -16.37 39.74 -0.50
N VAL A 343 -16.49 39.18 -1.71
CA VAL A 343 -17.63 39.45 -2.59
C VAL A 343 -18.94 38.86 -2.04
N ALA A 344 -18.88 37.78 -1.25
CA ALA A 344 -20.07 37.17 -0.64
C ALA A 344 -20.62 37.92 0.59
N TYR A 345 -19.90 38.93 1.11
CA TYR A 345 -20.34 39.75 2.24
C TYR A 345 -20.82 41.15 1.85
N GLU A 346 -20.48 41.65 0.66
CA GLU A 346 -20.92 42.97 0.17
C GLU A 346 -22.25 42.92 -0.61
N GLU A 347 -22.68 41.76 -1.12
CA GLU A 347 -23.97 41.63 -1.85
C GLU A 347 -25.20 41.41 -0.95
N LYS A 348 -25.06 41.48 0.38
CA LYS A 348 -26.17 41.26 1.33
C LYS A 348 -26.73 42.52 2.00
N GLU A 349 -26.21 43.71 1.68
CA GLU A 349 -26.72 44.99 2.23
C GLU A 349 -27.63 45.79 1.29
N ASP A 350 -27.87 45.35 0.04
CA ASP A 350 -28.68 46.13 -0.93
C ASP A 350 -30.15 45.67 -1.08
N TRP A 351 -30.73 45.00 -0.08
CA TRP A 351 -32.16 44.67 -0.04
C TRP A 351 -32.81 44.88 1.34
N MET A 352 -32.71 46.10 1.88
CA MET A 352 -33.65 46.61 2.88
C MET A 352 -34.12 48.03 2.54
#